data_AF-A0A7R9Z4Z3-F1
#
_entry.id   AF-A0A7R9Z4Z3-F1
#
_cell.length_a   1.000
_cell.length_b   1.000
_cell.length_c   1.000
_cell.angle_alpha   90.00
_cell.angle_beta   90.00
_cell.angle_gamma   90.00
#
_symmetry.space_group_name_H-M   'P 1'
#
loop_
_entity.id
_entity.type
_entity.pdbx_description
1 polymer ?
#
loop_
_entity_poly.entity_id
_entity_poly.type
_entity_poly.pdbx_seq_one_letter_code
_entity_poly.pdbx_strand_id
1 'polypeptide(L)'
;TAGQAGALDEILGDMAGPAPMYRLLQGDVGSGKTVVAMLAMLAAAGAGHQALLLAPTEVLACQHAAKLEALLEGLPLMARARLSATLLTASTKNKKDVVRDIAAGRHRLLVGTHSLLYVPHFASLGLVVIDEQHKF
;
A
#
# COMPACT_ATOMS: atom_id res chain seq x y z
N THR A 1 -1.38 11.88 15.78
CA THR A 1 -2.30 12.28 16.88
C THR A 1 -2.73 11.06 17.66
N ALA A 2 -3.37 11.21 18.83
CA ALA A 2 -3.86 10.06 19.60
C ALA A 2 -4.83 9.18 18.79
N GLY A 3 -5.74 9.78 18.02
CA GLY A 3 -6.66 9.03 17.16
C GLY A 3 -5.96 8.25 16.04
N GLN A 4 -4.92 8.82 15.42
CA GLN A 4 -4.13 8.10 14.41
C GLN A 4 -3.33 6.94 15.02
N ALA A 5 -2.76 7.13 16.21
CA ALA A 5 -2.01 6.10 16.92
C ALA A 5 -2.93 4.93 17.31
N GLY A 6 -4.07 5.21 17.93
CA GLY A 6 -5.04 4.17 18.28
C GLY A 6 -5.57 3.42 17.06
N ALA A 7 -5.91 4.13 15.98
CA ALA A 7 -6.34 3.49 14.73
C ALA A 7 -5.24 2.59 14.13
N LEU A 8 -3.98 3.02 14.19
CA LEU A 8 -2.85 2.20 13.74
C LEU A 8 -2.69 0.96 14.62
N ASP A 9 -2.75 1.10 15.94
CA ASP A 9 -2.60 -0.01 16.89
C ASP A 9 -3.70 -1.07 16.68
N GLU A 10 -4.94 -0.64 16.45
CA GLU A 10 -6.04 -1.54 16.10
C GLU A 10 -5.80 -2.28 14.79
N ILE A 11 -5.35 -1.58 13.74
CA ILE A 11 -5.01 -2.19 12.46
C ILE A 11 -3.87 -3.22 12.62
N LEU A 12 -2.81 -2.87 13.35
CA LEU A 12 -1.68 -3.76 13.57
C LEU A 12 -2.06 -4.98 14.42
N GLY A 13 -2.91 -4.78 15.43
CA GLY A 13 -3.46 -5.87 16.25
C GLY A 13 -4.27 -6.85 15.41
N ASP A 14 -5.17 -6.35 14.55
CA ASP A 14 -5.96 -7.19 13.65
C ASP A 14 -5.08 -7.92 12.62
N MET A 15 -4.08 -7.23 12.05
CA MET A 15 -3.12 -7.82 11.10
C MET A 15 -2.28 -8.94 11.72
N ALA A 16 -1.99 -8.88 13.02
CA ALA A 16 -1.27 -9.92 13.75
C ALA A 16 -2.19 -11.06 14.22
N GLY A 17 -3.51 -10.89 14.11
CA GLY A 17 -4.50 -11.86 14.55
C GLY A 17 -4.57 -13.10 13.64
N PRO A 18 -5.20 -14.19 14.12
CA PRO A 18 -5.35 -15.43 13.36
C PRO A 18 -6.42 -15.35 12.25
N ALA A 19 -7.26 -14.32 12.26
CA ALA A 19 -8.35 -14.12 11.31
C ALA A 19 -8.01 -12.99 10.32
N PRO A 20 -8.46 -13.08 9.05
CA PRO A 20 -8.28 -11.99 8.09
C PRO A 20 -8.94 -10.69 8.57
N MET A 21 -8.19 -9.59 8.54
CA MET A 21 -8.69 -8.27 8.89
C MET A 21 -9.61 -7.73 7.78
N TYR A 22 -10.82 -7.31 8.17
CA TYR A 22 -11.73 -6.50 7.34
C TYR A 22 -12.13 -5.25 8.13
N ARG A 23 -11.48 -4.12 7.86
CA ARG A 23 -11.64 -2.89 8.64
C ARG A 23 -11.88 -1.68 7.77
N LEU A 24 -12.79 -0.81 8.21
CA LEU A 24 -13.00 0.50 7.64
C LEU A 24 -12.31 1.57 8.50
N LEU A 25 -11.35 2.28 7.90
CA LEU A 25 -10.70 3.42 8.54
C LEU A 25 -11.50 4.71 8.26
N GLN A 26 -12.27 5.15 9.24
CA GLN A 26 -13.09 6.37 9.13
C GLN A 26 -12.42 7.57 9.80
N GLY A 27 -12.74 8.76 9.28
CA GLY A 27 -12.30 10.04 9.82
C GLY A 27 -12.52 11.16 8.81
N ASP A 28 -12.50 12.40 9.28
CA ASP A 28 -12.77 13.57 8.43
C ASP A 28 -11.72 13.76 7.32
N VAL A 29 -12.07 14.55 6.31
CA VAL A 29 -11.11 14.98 5.28
C VAL A 29 -9.95 15.72 5.96
N GLY A 30 -8.72 15.34 5.65
CA GLY A 30 -7.53 15.92 6.27
C GLY A 30 -7.11 15.30 7.62
N SER A 31 -7.85 14.33 8.18
CA SER A 31 -7.48 13.67 9.44
C SER A 31 -6.24 12.74 9.35
N GLY A 32 -5.67 12.59 8.17
CA GLY A 32 -4.44 11.80 7.95
C GLY A 32 -4.65 10.29 7.81
N LYS A 33 -5.85 9.83 7.44
CA LYS A 33 -6.14 8.41 7.16
C LYS A 33 -5.11 7.74 6.25
N THR A 34 -4.67 8.46 5.21
CA THR A 34 -3.66 7.98 4.27
C THR A 34 -2.34 7.63 4.95
N VAL A 35 -1.90 8.42 5.93
CA VAL A 35 -0.65 8.15 6.66
C VAL A 35 -0.80 6.88 7.51
N VAL A 36 -1.94 6.72 8.19
CA VAL A 36 -2.22 5.49 8.96
C VAL A 36 -2.19 4.25 8.06
N ALA A 37 -2.84 4.31 6.89
CA ALA A 37 -2.83 3.23 5.93
C ALA A 37 -1.41 2.92 5.40
N MET A 38 -0.62 3.95 5.09
CA MET A 38 0.77 3.79 4.65
C MET A 38 1.66 3.17 5.73
N LEU A 39 1.47 3.52 7.00
CA LEU A 39 2.18 2.90 8.12
C LEU A 39 1.84 1.41 8.26
N ALA A 40 0.58 1.03 8.08
CA ALA A 40 0.18 -0.37 8.02
C ALA A 40 0.80 -1.12 6.82
N MET A 41 0.87 -0.47 5.65
CA MET A 41 1.58 -1.02 4.48
C MET A 41 3.07 -1.24 4.76
N LEU A 42 3.72 -0.29 5.43
CA LEU A 42 5.12 -0.41 5.83
C LEU A 42 5.33 -1.55 6.84
N ALA A 43 4.39 -1.76 7.77
CA ALA A 43 4.44 -2.88 8.70
C ALA A 43 4.37 -4.23 7.96
N ALA A 44 3.43 -4.39 7.02
CA ALA A 44 3.34 -5.59 6.19
C ALA A 44 4.62 -5.81 5.36
N ALA A 45 5.15 -4.75 4.74
CA ALA A 45 6.37 -4.80 3.95
C ALA A 45 7.62 -5.11 4.77
N GLY A 46 7.69 -4.58 6.00
CA GLY A 46 8.73 -4.88 6.98
C GLY A 46 8.71 -6.34 7.44
N ALA A 47 7.51 -6.92 7.55
CA ALA A 47 7.32 -8.35 7.86
C ALA A 47 7.61 -9.30 6.68
N GLY A 48 7.95 -8.79 5.50
CA GLY A 48 8.28 -9.61 4.33
C GLY A 48 7.14 -9.83 3.34
N HIS A 49 5.97 -9.23 3.58
CA HIS A 49 4.82 -9.34 2.71
C HIS A 49 4.73 -8.16 1.72
N GLN A 50 3.91 -8.31 0.69
CA GLN A 50 3.53 -7.25 -0.22
C GLN A 50 2.29 -6.54 0.34
N ALA A 51 2.24 -5.22 0.18
CA ALA A 51 1.11 -4.39 0.54
C ALA A 51 0.67 -3.57 -0.68
N LEU A 52 -0.65 -3.50 -0.86
CA LEU A 52 -1.30 -2.89 -2.01
C LEU A 52 -2.13 -1.67 -1.58
N LEU A 53 -2.05 -0.57 -2.33
CA LEU A 53 -3.00 0.54 -2.24
C LEU A 53 -3.70 0.74 -3.60
N LEU A 54 -5.02 0.54 -3.59
CA LEU A 54 -5.91 0.80 -4.72
C LEU A 54 -6.49 2.21 -4.58
N ALA A 55 -6.21 3.05 -5.56
CA ALA A 55 -6.71 4.42 -5.67
C ALA A 55 -7.65 4.55 -6.88
N PRO A 56 -8.72 5.37 -6.80
CA PRO A 56 -9.77 5.39 -7.81
C PRO A 56 -9.34 6.04 -9.13
N THR A 57 -8.28 6.86 -9.11
CA THR A 57 -7.75 7.54 -10.29
C THR A 57 -6.24 7.43 -10.35
N GLU A 58 -5.68 7.55 -11.57
CA GLU A 58 -4.23 7.55 -11.75
C GLU A 58 -3.56 8.72 -11.02
N VAL A 59 -4.22 9.89 -10.98
CA VAL A 59 -3.72 11.06 -10.27
C VAL A 59 -3.57 10.77 -8.77
N LEU A 60 -4.57 10.15 -8.15
CA LEU A 60 -4.48 9.77 -6.73
C LEU A 60 -3.45 8.66 -6.51
N ALA A 61 -3.36 7.68 -7.40
CA ALA A 61 -2.32 6.65 -7.32
C ALA A 61 -0.90 7.26 -7.35
N CYS A 62 -0.64 8.20 -8.27
CA CYS A 62 0.63 8.92 -8.34
C CYS A 62 0.91 9.73 -7.07
N GLN A 63 -0.11 10.42 -6.53
CA GLN A 63 0.04 11.19 -5.29
C GLN A 63 0.35 10.30 -4.09
N HIS A 64 -0.30 9.14 -3.98
CA HIS A 64 -0.04 8.18 -2.91
C HIS A 64 1.35 7.56 -3.04
N ALA A 65 1.78 7.19 -4.25
CA ALA A 65 3.13 6.69 -4.49
C ALA A 65 4.20 7.72 -4.09
N ALA A 66 4.01 9.00 -4.45
CA ALA A 66 4.92 10.07 -4.07
C ALA A 66 4.97 10.30 -2.54
N LYS A 67 3.81 10.27 -1.86
CA LYS A 67 3.74 10.37 -0.40
C LYS A 67 4.42 9.19 0.28
N LEU A 68 4.25 7.99 -0.25
CA LEU A 68 4.89 6.79 0.28
C LEU A 68 6.40 6.85 0.11
N GLU A 69 6.90 7.29 -1.04
CA GLU A 69 8.33 7.55 -1.25
C GLU A 69 8.88 8.59 -0.27
N ALA A 70 8.15 9.69 -0.03
CA ALA A 70 8.55 10.71 0.94
C ALA A 70 8.69 10.14 2.36
N LEU A 71 7.82 9.21 2.77
CA LEU A 71 7.94 8.51 4.06
C LEU A 71 9.20 7.62 4.14
N LEU A 72 9.71 7.15 3.00
CA LEU A 72 10.88 6.27 2.93
C LEU A 72 12.20 7.04 2.87
N GLU A 73 12.19 8.36 2.63
CA GLU A 73 13.42 9.16 2.46
C GLU A 73 14.33 9.14 3.69
N GLY A 74 13.77 9.00 4.89
CA GLY A 74 14.52 8.90 6.14
C GLY A 74 15.16 7.54 6.42
N LEU A 75 14.92 6.53 5.58
CA LEU A 75 15.44 5.17 5.79
C LEU A 75 16.83 4.97 5.17
N PRO A 76 17.65 4.05 5.71
CA PRO A 76 18.90 3.66 5.08
C PRO A 76 18.68 3.20 3.64
N LEU A 77 19.63 3.50 2.75
CA LEU A 77 19.52 3.22 1.30
C LEU A 77 19.13 1.76 0.99
N MET A 78 19.68 0.80 1.75
CA MET A 78 19.36 -0.62 1.61
C MET A 78 17.89 -0.94 1.94
N ALA A 79 17.32 -0.27 2.95
CA ALA A 79 15.91 -0.43 3.31
C ALA A 79 15.02 0.24 2.25
N ARG A 80 15.38 1.44 1.81
CA ARG A 80 14.66 2.16 0.75
C ARG A 80 14.62 1.38 -0.57
N ALA A 81 15.74 0.77 -0.98
CA ALA A 81 15.79 -0.05 -2.20
C ALA A 81 14.85 -1.27 -2.16
N ARG A 82 14.55 -1.79 -0.96
CA ARG A 82 13.61 -2.91 -0.77
C ARG A 82 12.16 -2.47 -0.62
N LEU A 83 11.93 -1.25 -0.18
CA LEU A 83 10.62 -0.72 0.17
C LEU A 83 10.09 0.31 -0.82
N SER A 84 10.81 0.65 -1.89
CA SER A 84 10.37 1.63 -2.88
C SER A 84 8.95 1.35 -3.41
N ALA A 85 8.16 2.40 -3.55
CA ALA A 85 6.80 2.33 -4.03
C ALA A 85 6.78 2.04 -5.54
N THR A 86 6.02 1.03 -5.94
CA THR A 86 5.87 0.64 -7.35
C THR A 86 4.48 1.04 -7.84
N LEU A 87 4.43 1.82 -8.92
CA LEU A 87 3.20 2.34 -9.49
C LEU A 87 2.69 1.46 -10.65
N LEU A 88 1.47 0.93 -10.54
CA LEU A 88 0.79 0.22 -11.63
C LEU A 88 -0.59 0.83 -11.95
N THR A 89 -0.67 1.55 -13.05
CA THR A 89 -1.89 2.17 -13.58
C THR A 89 -2.14 1.79 -15.04
N ALA A 90 -3.20 2.32 -15.65
CA ALA A 90 -3.48 2.09 -17.06
C ALA A 90 -2.40 2.74 -17.96
N SER A 91 -1.72 3.77 -17.48
CA SER A 91 -0.66 4.48 -18.20
C SER A 91 0.76 3.97 -17.92
N THR A 92 0.95 3.01 -17.00
CA THR A 92 2.29 2.47 -16.68
C THR A 92 2.95 1.88 -17.93
N LYS A 93 4.19 2.31 -18.21
CA LYS A 93 5.03 1.72 -19.28
C LYS A 93 5.58 0.37 -18.82
N ASN A 94 5.85 -0.53 -19.76
CA ASN A 94 6.42 -1.87 -19.47
C ASN A 94 5.61 -2.68 -18.45
N LYS A 95 4.27 -2.59 -18.47
CA LYS A 95 3.41 -3.29 -17.48
C LYS A 95 3.71 -4.77 -17.34
N LYS A 96 4.03 -5.45 -18.44
CA LYS A 96 4.34 -6.90 -18.41
C LYS A 96 5.54 -7.20 -17.52
N ASP A 97 6.58 -6.38 -17.57
CA ASP A 97 7.75 -6.51 -16.71
C ASP A 97 7.41 -6.20 -15.25
N VAL A 98 6.68 -5.10 -15.01
CA VAL A 98 6.23 -4.73 -13.66
C VAL A 98 5.39 -5.85 -13.03
N VAL A 99 4.44 -6.40 -13.78
CA VAL A 99 3.58 -7.51 -13.32
C VAL A 99 4.42 -8.76 -13.01
N ARG A 100 5.38 -9.11 -13.87
CA ARG A 100 6.32 -10.23 -13.61
C ARG A 100 7.12 -9.99 -12.33
N ASP A 101 7.57 -8.77 -12.10
CA ASP A 101 8.40 -8.43 -10.95
C ASP A 101 7.58 -8.41 -9.65
N ILE A 102 6.31 -8.00 -9.71
CA ILE A 102 5.32 -8.14 -8.62
C ILE A 102 5.09 -9.60 -8.28
N ALA A 103 4.84 -10.44 -9.29
CA ALA A 103 4.67 -11.88 -9.16
C ALA A 103 5.88 -12.57 -8.52
N ALA A 104 7.08 -12.08 -8.84
CA ALA A 104 8.34 -12.56 -8.26
C ALA A 104 8.64 -12.00 -6.85
N GLY A 105 7.76 -11.16 -6.28
CA GLY A 105 7.94 -10.57 -4.95
C GLY A 105 9.04 -9.52 -4.86
N ARG A 106 9.49 -8.96 -6.00
CA ARG A 106 10.54 -7.93 -6.04
C ARG A 106 10.06 -6.56 -5.56
N HIS A 107 8.75 -6.35 -5.57
CA HIS A 107 8.10 -5.11 -5.14
C HIS A 107 7.22 -5.38 -3.93
N ARG A 108 7.53 -4.74 -2.80
CA ARG A 108 6.78 -4.90 -1.55
C ARG A 108 5.69 -3.86 -1.34
N LEU A 109 5.89 -2.64 -1.81
CA LEU A 109 4.90 -1.56 -1.74
C LEU A 109 4.35 -1.29 -3.13
N LEU A 110 3.07 -1.55 -3.31
CA LEU A 110 2.37 -1.43 -4.58
C LEU A 110 1.29 -0.37 -4.47
N VAL A 111 1.26 0.56 -5.41
CA VAL A 111 0.24 1.61 -5.49
C VAL A 111 -0.30 1.64 -6.91
N GLY A 112 -1.60 1.79 -7.09
CA GLY A 112 -2.16 1.76 -8.42
C GLY A 112 -3.67 1.87 -8.47
N THR A 113 -4.21 1.63 -9.66
CA THR A 113 -5.65 1.61 -9.91
C THR A 113 -6.15 0.18 -10.09
N HIS A 114 -7.32 -0.01 -10.71
CA HIS A 114 -7.83 -1.30 -11.18
C HIS A 114 -6.83 -2.15 -11.97
N SER A 115 -5.76 -1.55 -12.54
CA SER A 115 -4.69 -2.30 -13.20
C SER A 115 -4.03 -3.35 -12.28
N LEU A 116 -3.99 -3.10 -10.97
CA LEU A 116 -3.49 -4.06 -9.97
C LEU A 116 -4.37 -5.29 -9.80
N LEU A 117 -5.67 -5.20 -10.10
CA LEU A 117 -6.61 -6.33 -10.00
C LEU A 117 -6.38 -7.38 -11.11
N TYR A 118 -5.72 -6.98 -12.20
CA TYR A 118 -5.37 -7.89 -13.30
C TYR A 118 -4.00 -8.57 -13.11
N VAL A 119 -3.32 -8.32 -11.99
CA VAL A 119 -2.10 -9.06 -11.64
C VAL A 119 -2.52 -10.50 -11.30
N PRO A 120 -2.01 -11.52 -12.00
CA PRO A 120 -2.51 -12.89 -11.87
C PRO A 120 -2.15 -13.54 -10.54
N HIS A 121 -1.02 -13.16 -9.94
CA HIS A 121 -0.58 -13.63 -8.64
C HIS A 121 0.39 -12.65 -7.98
N PHE A 122 0.39 -12.67 -6.65
CA PHE A 122 1.35 -11.98 -5.79
C PHE A 122 2.16 -13.05 -5.07
N ALA A 123 3.45 -12.79 -4.84
CA ALA A 123 4.32 -13.73 -4.13
C ALA A 123 3.88 -13.93 -2.67
N SER A 124 3.48 -12.85 -2.00
CA SER A 124 2.97 -12.91 -0.63
C SER A 124 2.20 -11.64 -0.28
N LEU A 125 0.93 -11.54 -0.71
CA LEU A 125 0.09 -10.37 -0.40
C LEU A 125 -0.42 -10.44 1.05
N GLY A 126 -0.01 -9.49 1.89
CA GLY A 126 -0.38 -9.44 3.31
C GLY A 126 -1.36 -8.33 3.67
N LEU A 127 -1.46 -7.27 2.86
CA LEU A 127 -2.37 -6.16 3.11
C LEU A 127 -2.89 -5.55 1.80
N VAL A 128 -4.19 -5.25 1.78
CA VAL A 128 -4.83 -4.45 0.72
C VAL A 128 -5.53 -3.26 1.36
N VAL A 129 -5.18 -2.07 0.89
CA VAL A 129 -5.81 -0.80 1.23
C VAL A 129 -6.62 -0.35 0.03
N ILE A 130 -7.90 -0.06 0.23
CA ILE A 130 -8.78 0.52 -0.79
C ILE A 130 -9.10 1.94 -0.36
N ASP A 131 -8.64 2.92 -1.12
CA ASP A 131 -8.94 4.33 -0.89
C ASP A 131 -10.21 4.73 -1.66
N GLU A 132 -11.10 5.50 -1.04
CA GLU A 132 -12.37 5.96 -1.64
C GLU A 132 -13.23 4.83 -2.24
N GLN A 133 -13.47 3.76 -1.48
CA GLN A 133 -14.23 2.58 -1.94
C GLN A 133 -15.56 2.92 -2.64
N HIS A 134 -16.24 4.01 -2.27
CA HIS A 134 -17.51 4.41 -2.90
C HIS A 134 -17.38 4.83 -4.39
N LYS A 135 -16.15 5.01 -4.89
CA LYS A 135 -15.86 5.34 -6.29
C LYS A 135 -15.51 4.11 -7.13
N PHE A 136 -15.53 2.92 -6.52
CA PHE A 136 -15.20 1.63 -7.12
C PHE A 136 -16.44 0.76 -7.30
#